data_AF-A0A936RWW0-F1
#
_entry.id   AF-A0A936RWW0-F1
#
_cell.length_a   1.000
_cell.length_b   1.000
_cell.length_c   1.000
_cell.angle_alpha   90.00
_cell.angle_beta   90.00
_cell.angle_gamma   90.00
#
_symmetry.space_group_name_H-M   'P 1'
#
loop_
_entity.id
_entity.type
_entity.pdbx_description
1 polymer ?
#
loop_
_entity_poly.entity_id
_entity_poly.type
_entity_poly.pdbx_seq_one_letter_code
_entity_poly.pdbx_strand_id
1 'polypeptide(L)'
;MDARASHLEEQLRCLVCQNQSIAESQADLALDLKRQVREMLAAGKSDAEVRDYMVERYGDFVLYDPPVKSSTLLLWLGPLALVLVALAGLVWQLVRRRTAVPAPVDERALARARALLAEKDES
;
A
#
# COMPACT_ATOMS: atom_id res chain seq x y z
N MET A 1 33.39 -7.47 -10.47
CA MET A 1 32.30 -6.68 -11.09
C MET A 1 30.96 -7.42 -11.02
N ASP A 2 30.98 -8.74 -10.91
CA ASP A 2 29.77 -9.58 -10.98
C ASP A 2 28.76 -9.29 -9.86
N ALA A 3 29.19 -9.14 -8.60
CA ALA A 3 28.28 -8.87 -7.49
C ALA A 3 27.48 -7.56 -7.63
N ARG A 4 28.10 -6.50 -8.17
CA ARG A 4 27.45 -5.20 -8.39
C ARG A 4 26.43 -5.27 -9.53
N ALA A 5 26.79 -5.97 -10.62
CA ALA A 5 25.87 -6.21 -11.73
C ALA A 5 24.68 -7.06 -11.29
N SER A 6 24.92 -8.17 -10.59
CA SER A 6 23.86 -9.04 -10.06
C SER A 6 22.89 -8.28 -9.16
N HIS A 7 23.39 -7.47 -8.22
CA HIS A 7 22.53 -6.67 -7.34
C HIS A 7 21.64 -5.70 -8.12
N LEU A 8 22.15 -5.09 -9.18
CA LEU A 8 21.35 -4.19 -10.01
C LEU A 8 20.33 -4.96 -10.88
N GLU A 9 20.72 -6.13 -11.38
CA GLU A 9 19.85 -7.04 -12.15
C GLU A 9 18.69 -7.57 -11.30
N GLU A 10 18.85 -7.71 -9.98
CA GLU A 10 17.76 -8.11 -9.06
C GLU A 10 16.76 -6.97 -8.83
N GLN A 11 17.22 -5.72 -8.86
CA GLN A 11 16.38 -4.52 -8.70
C GLN A 11 15.56 -4.19 -9.97
N LEU A 12 15.86 -4.84 -11.09
CA LEU A 12 15.19 -4.64 -12.36
C LEU A 12 14.23 -5.80 -12.64
N ARG A 13 12.99 -5.49 -12.97
CA ARG A 13 11.92 -6.44 -13.29
C ARG A 13 11.94 -6.81 -14.78
N CYS A 14 11.72 -8.09 -15.08
CA CYS A 14 11.45 -8.53 -16.44
C CYS A 14 10.03 -8.14 -16.87
N LEU A 15 9.91 -7.20 -17.81
CA LEU A 15 8.62 -6.67 -18.30
C LEU A 15 7.76 -7.70 -19.04
N VAL A 16 8.36 -8.79 -19.52
CA VAL A 16 7.69 -9.84 -20.29
C VAL A 16 7.49 -11.13 -19.49
N CYS A 17 7.94 -11.17 -18.24
CA CYS A 17 7.91 -12.35 -17.40
C CYS A 17 6.88 -12.23 -16.28
N GLN A 18 6.48 -13.36 -15.70
CA GLN A 18 5.58 -13.36 -14.55
C GLN A 18 6.34 -13.04 -13.26
N ASN A 19 6.33 -11.76 -12.87
CA ASN A 19 6.83 -11.25 -11.58
C ASN A 19 8.27 -11.70 -11.22
N GLN A 20 9.17 -11.74 -12.21
CA GLN A 20 10.57 -12.12 -12.04
C GLN A 20 11.50 -10.93 -12.24
N SER A 21 12.65 -10.96 -11.56
CA SER A 21 13.75 -10.05 -11.86
C SER A 21 14.38 -10.37 -13.21
N ILE A 22 15.13 -9.43 -13.79
CA ILE A 22 15.95 -9.76 -14.96
C ILE A 22 17.03 -10.74 -14.54
N ALA A 23 17.62 -10.65 -13.34
CA ALA A 23 18.63 -11.58 -12.83
C ALA A 23 18.22 -13.05 -12.98
N GLU A 24 16.98 -13.39 -12.64
CA GLU A 24 16.46 -14.77 -12.69
C GLU A 24 15.92 -15.16 -14.07
N SER A 25 15.44 -14.19 -14.85
CA SER A 25 14.81 -14.44 -16.14
C SER A 25 15.82 -14.79 -17.25
N GLN A 26 15.39 -15.68 -18.15
CA GLN A 26 16.08 -16.08 -19.38
C GLN A 26 15.36 -15.57 -20.64
N ALA A 27 14.38 -14.66 -20.51
CA ALA A 27 13.73 -14.06 -21.67
C ALA A 27 14.74 -13.20 -22.47
N ASP A 28 14.57 -13.13 -23.79
CA ASP A 28 15.47 -12.35 -24.66
C ASP A 28 15.63 -10.90 -24.20
N LEU A 29 14.53 -10.27 -23.77
CA LEU A 29 14.56 -8.90 -23.22
C LEU A 29 15.39 -8.81 -21.93
N ALA A 30 15.26 -9.80 -21.03
CA ALA A 30 16.03 -9.82 -19.79
C ALA A 30 17.53 -10.00 -20.07
N LEU A 31 17.90 -10.84 -21.04
CA LEU A 31 19.29 -11.02 -21.47
C LEU A 31 19.86 -9.73 -22.07
N ASP A 32 19.06 -9.00 -22.85
CA ASP A 32 19.48 -7.71 -23.41
C ASP A 32 19.71 -6.65 -22.32
N LEU A 33 18.78 -6.55 -21.37
CA LEU A 33 18.90 -5.67 -20.19
C LEU A 33 20.14 -5.99 -19.36
N LYS A 34 20.44 -7.28 -19.11
CA LYS A 34 21.67 -7.71 -18.39
C LYS A 34 22.93 -7.23 -19.09
N ARG A 35 23.01 -7.41 -20.41
CA ARG A 35 24.15 -6.95 -21.21
C ARG A 35 24.31 -5.44 -21.08
N GLN A 36 23.21 -4.70 -21.24
CA GLN A 36 23.22 -3.25 -21.14
C GLN A 36 23.69 -2.76 -19.76
N VAL A 37 23.21 -3.37 -18.67
CA VAL A 37 23.66 -3.05 -17.30
C VAL A 37 25.18 -3.26 -17.18
N ARG A 38 25.69 -4.41 -17.63
CA ARG A 38 27.12 -4.75 -17.55
C ARG A 38 27.99 -3.81 -18.37
N GLU A 39 27.54 -3.43 -19.57
CA GLU A 39 28.23 -2.46 -20.42
C GLU A 39 28.33 -1.09 -19.75
N MET A 40 27.24 -0.60 -19.15
CA MET A 40 27.26 0.70 -18.46
C MET A 40 28.14 0.67 -17.21
N LEU A 41 28.10 -0.42 -16.44
CA LEU A 41 28.98 -0.59 -15.28
C LEU A 41 30.45 -0.66 -15.69
N ALA A 42 30.76 -1.34 -16.81
CA ALA A 42 32.11 -1.37 -17.38
C ALA A 42 32.55 0.01 -17.89
N ALA A 43 31.61 0.83 -18.38
CA ALA A 43 31.83 2.23 -18.73
C ALA A 43 31.96 3.17 -17.52
N GLY A 44 31.97 2.64 -16.28
CA GLY A 44 32.18 3.42 -15.07
C GLY A 44 30.93 4.15 -14.56
N LYS A 45 29.74 3.85 -15.08
CA LYS A 45 28.48 4.45 -14.62
C LYS A 45 28.12 4.03 -13.20
N SER A 46 27.48 4.95 -12.48
CA SER A 46 26.92 4.69 -11.15
C SER A 46 25.60 3.92 -11.23
N ASP A 47 25.20 3.29 -10.13
CA ASP A 47 23.96 2.50 -10.07
C ASP A 47 22.73 3.36 -10.35
N ALA A 48 22.76 4.63 -9.91
CA ALA A 48 21.71 5.61 -10.19
C ALA A 48 21.61 5.92 -11.68
N GLU A 49 22.73 6.22 -12.35
CA GLU A 49 22.74 6.48 -13.80
C GLU A 49 22.24 5.28 -14.61
N VAL A 50 22.56 4.05 -14.18
CA VAL A 50 22.05 2.85 -14.85
C VAL A 50 20.54 2.72 -14.66
N ARG A 51 20.01 2.90 -13.44
CA ARG A 51 18.57 2.86 -13.20
C ARG A 51 17.83 3.95 -13.97
N ASP A 52 18.37 5.17 -13.99
CA ASP A 52 17.77 6.31 -14.69
C ASP A 52 17.70 6.04 -16.19
N TYR A 53 18.76 5.50 -16.78
CA TYR A 53 18.77 5.06 -18.19
C TYR A 53 17.72 3.98 -18.47
N MET A 54 17.60 2.98 -17.58
CA MET A 54 16.60 1.93 -17.74
C MET A 54 15.18 2.51 -17.67
N VAL A 55 14.91 3.42 -16.74
CA VAL A 55 13.61 4.10 -16.61
C VAL A 55 13.31 4.99 -17.82
N GLU A 56 14.30 5.72 -18.33
CA GLU A 56 14.14 6.58 -19.50
C GLU A 56 13.74 5.78 -20.75
N ARG A 57 14.29 4.58 -20.91
CA ARG A 57 14.07 3.73 -22.08
C ARG A 57 12.88 2.77 -21.94
N TYR A 58 12.64 2.24 -20.75
CA TYR A 58 11.68 1.15 -20.48
C TYR A 58 10.55 1.56 -19.52
N GLY A 59 10.57 2.76 -18.97
CA GLY A 59 9.58 3.29 -18.04
C GLY A 59 9.79 2.86 -16.58
N ASP A 60 8.99 3.44 -15.69
CA ASP A 60 9.11 3.22 -14.23
C ASP A 60 8.85 1.76 -13.79
N PHE A 61 8.12 0.98 -14.61
CA PHE A 61 7.80 -0.43 -14.33
C PHE A 61 8.99 -1.39 -14.49
N VAL A 62 10.10 -0.92 -15.06
CA VAL A 62 11.34 -1.71 -15.13
C VAL A 62 11.99 -1.84 -13.76
N LEU A 63 11.74 -0.90 -12.85
CA LEU A 63 12.20 -1.01 -11.47
C LEU A 63 11.25 -1.90 -10.69
N TYR A 64 11.80 -2.80 -9.87
CA TYR A 64 11.00 -3.62 -8.98
C TYR A 64 10.30 -2.74 -7.92
N ASP A 65 11.00 -1.72 -7.45
CA ASP A 65 10.49 -0.71 -6.53
C ASP A 65 10.22 0.61 -7.29
N PRO A 66 8.95 1.00 -7.48
CA PRO A 66 8.63 2.24 -8.15
C PRO A 66 9.11 3.45 -7.32
N PRO A 67 9.79 4.43 -7.93
CA PRO A 67 10.31 5.58 -7.21
C PRO A 67 9.18 6.47 -6.67
N VAL A 68 9.40 7.07 -5.50
CA VAL A 68 8.48 8.05 -4.93
C VAL A 68 8.60 9.37 -5.71
N LYS A 69 7.73 9.54 -6.70
CA LYS A 69 7.58 10.77 -7.48
C LYS A 69 6.29 11.50 -7.08
N SER A 70 6.20 12.78 -7.41
CA SER A 70 4.99 13.59 -7.23
C SER A 70 3.75 12.95 -7.89
N SER A 71 3.93 12.28 -9.04
CA SER A 71 2.87 11.53 -9.74
C SER A 71 2.39 10.30 -8.97
N THR A 72 3.28 9.59 -8.30
CA THR A 72 2.94 8.40 -7.49
C THR A 72 2.53 8.73 -6.06
N LEU A 73 2.66 9.98 -5.63
CA LEU A 73 2.49 10.39 -4.24
C LEU A 73 1.10 10.05 -3.69
N LEU A 74 0.08 10.11 -4.55
CA LEU A 74 -1.28 9.70 -4.20
C LEU A 74 -1.38 8.20 -3.86
N LEU A 75 -0.65 7.33 -4.58
CA LEU A 75 -0.63 5.89 -4.30
C LEU A 75 0.03 5.59 -2.95
N TRP A 76 1.04 6.38 -2.57
CA TRP A 76 1.76 6.24 -1.30
C TRP A 76 1.01 6.85 -0.11
N LEU A 77 0.41 8.03 -0.27
CA LEU A 77 -0.32 8.72 0.80
C LEU A 77 -1.78 8.26 0.95
N GLY A 78 -2.38 7.68 -0.10
CA GLY A 78 -3.77 7.22 -0.10
C GLY A 78 -4.08 6.27 1.06
N PRO A 79 -3.31 5.18 1.26
CA PRO A 79 -3.52 4.27 2.39
C PRO A 79 -3.46 4.97 3.75
N LEU A 80 -2.48 5.85 3.95
CA LEU A 80 -2.32 6.60 5.19
C LEU A 80 -3.50 7.55 5.44
N ALA A 81 -3.93 8.28 4.41
CA ALA A 81 -5.07 9.18 4.50
C ALA A 81 -6.36 8.43 4.85
N LEU A 82 -6.60 7.26 4.26
CA LEU A 82 -7.76 6.42 4.57
C LEU A 82 -7.79 5.99 6.03
N VAL A 83 -6.65 5.54 6.57
CA VAL A 83 -6.53 5.17 7.98
C VAL A 83 -6.82 6.37 8.89
N LEU A 84 -6.28 7.55 8.58
CA LEU A 84 -6.53 8.77 9.35
C LEU A 84 -8.00 9.18 9.34
N VAL A 85 -8.66 9.13 8.18
CA VAL A 85 -10.09 9.42 8.06
C VAL A 85 -10.93 8.42 8.86
N ALA A 86 -10.59 7.13 8.79
CA ALA A 86 -11.31 6.10 9.54
C ALA A 86 -11.18 6.29 11.06
N LEU A 87 -9.96 6.56 11.54
CA LEU A 87 -9.69 6.83 12.96
C LEU A 87 -10.40 8.11 13.43
N ALA A 88 -10.34 9.19 12.64
CA ALA A 88 -11.03 10.43 12.96
C ALA A 88 -12.56 10.22 13.05
N GLY A 89 -13.13 9.47 12.11
CA GLY A 89 -14.56 9.12 12.14
C GLY A 89 -14.94 8.26 13.35
N LEU A 90 -14.11 7.30 13.72
CA LEU A 90 -14.31 6.47 14.91
C LEU A 90 -14.28 7.32 16.19
N VAL A 91 -13.25 8.16 16.35
CA VAL A 91 -13.14 9.06 17.51
C VAL A 91 -14.34 10.00 17.60
N TRP A 92 -14.73 10.60 16.48
CA TRP A 92 -15.90 11.47 16.41
C TRP A 92 -17.19 10.75 16.84
N GLN A 93 -17.40 9.51 16.37
CA GLN A 93 -18.55 8.70 16.76
C GLN A 93 -18.54 8.38 18.27
N LEU A 94 -17.38 8.03 18.83
CA LEU A 94 -17.26 7.71 20.26
C LEU A 94 -17.52 8.93 21.14
N VAL A 95 -16.98 10.10 20.78
CA VAL A 95 -17.23 11.36 21.50
C VAL A 95 -18.71 11.75 21.42
N ARG A 96 -19.33 11.61 20.24
CA ARG A 96 -20.76 11.88 20.07
C ARG A 96 -21.63 10.94 20.90
N ARG A 97 -21.28 9.66 21.01
CA ARG A 97 -22.01 8.71 21.87
C ARG A 97 -21.90 9.06 23.35
N ARG A 98 -20.74 9.53 23.81
CA ARG A 98 -20.55 9.94 25.22
C ARG A 98 -21.29 11.22 25.59
N THR A 99 -21.47 12.12 24.62
CA THR A 99 -22.17 13.40 24.81
C THR A 99 -23.67 13.33 24.50
N ALA A 100 -24.14 12.19 23.98
CA ALA A 100 -25.57 11.94 23.82
C ALA A 100 -26.21 11.89 25.21
N VAL A 101 -26.97 12.93 25.55
CA VAL A 101 -27.83 12.93 26.74
C VAL A 101 -28.83 11.79 26.55
N PRO A 102 -28.90 10.81 27.47
CA PRO A 102 -29.87 9.74 27.37
C PRO A 102 -31.27 10.36 27.26
N ALA A 103 -32.04 9.88 26.27
CA ALA A 103 -33.39 10.38 26.05
C ALA A 103 -34.18 10.28 27.37
N PRO A 104 -34.98 11.30 27.72
CA PRO A 104 -35.80 11.25 28.93
C PRO A 104 -36.67 9.99 28.89
N VAL A 105 -36.63 9.23 29.98
CA VAL A 105 -37.36 7.96 30.09
C VAL A 105 -38.86 8.25 29.99
N ASP A 106 -39.53 7.64 29.01
CA ASP A 106 -40.99 7.70 28.91
C ASP A 106 -41.61 6.90 30.07
N GLU A 107 -42.26 7.63 30.97
CA GLU A 107 -43.02 7.10 32.12
C GLU A 107 -43.98 5.97 31.70
N ARG A 108 -44.60 6.07 30.52
CA ARG A 108 -45.53 5.05 30.01
C ARG A 108 -44.81 3.75 29.63
N ALA A 109 -43.61 3.87 29.07
CA ALA A 109 -42.78 2.72 28.73
C ALA A 109 -42.27 2.01 30.01
N LEU A 110 -41.92 2.78 31.04
CA LEU A 110 -41.50 2.25 32.33
C LEU A 110 -42.64 1.50 33.05
N ALA A 111 -43.86 2.06 33.03
CA ALA A 111 -45.03 1.41 33.60
C ALA A 111 -45.34 0.06 32.93
N ARG A 112 -45.25 -0.01 31.59
CA ARG A 112 -45.42 -1.27 30.83
C ARG A 112 -44.33 -2.29 31.16
N ALA A 113 -43.07 -1.87 31.25
CA ALA A 113 -41.97 -2.76 31.61
C ALA A 113 -42.15 -3.38 33.00
N ARG A 114 -42.61 -2.59 33.98
CA ARG A 114 -42.93 -3.08 35.34
C ARG A 114 -44.07 -4.09 35.34
N ALA A 115 -45.13 -3.85 34.56
CA ALA A 115 -46.25 -4.78 34.44
C ALA A 115 -45.82 -6.14 33.87
N LEU A 116 -44.97 -6.14 32.83
CA LEU A 116 -44.44 -7.37 32.24
C LEU A 116 -43.52 -8.14 33.18
N LEU A 117 -42.76 -7.46 34.05
CA LEU A 117 -41.94 -8.12 35.06
C LEU A 117 -42.80 -8.78 36.15
N ALA A 118 -43.86 -8.10 36.59
CA ALA A 118 -44.81 -8.67 37.57
C ALA A 118 -45.51 -9.92 37.02
N GLU A 119 -45.98 -9.88 35.77
CA GLU A 119 -46.62 -11.03 35.11
C GLU A 119 -45.65 -12.23 34.97
N LYS A 120 -44.36 -11.96 34.76
CA LYS A 120 -43.33 -13.01 34.67
C LYS A 120 -42.99 -13.63 36.03
N ASP A 121 -43.02 -12.85 37.11
CA ASP A 121 -42.77 -13.34 38.47
C ASP A 121 -43.96 -14.16 39.01
N GLU A 122 -45.14 -14.02 38.42
CA GLU A 122 -46.35 -14.78 38.74
C GLU A 122 -46.48 -16.12 37.96
N SER A 123 -45.59 -16.39 36.99
CA SER A 123 -45.56 -17.63 36.19
C SER A 123 -44.39 -18.55 36.53
#